data_AF-Q4N8V7-F1
#
_entry.id   AF-Q4N8V7-F1
#
_cell.length_a   1.000
_cell.length_b   1.000
_cell.length_c   1.000
_cell.angle_alpha   90.00
_cell.angle_beta   90.00
_cell.angle_gamma   90.00
#
_symmetry.space_group_name_H-M   'P 1'
#
loop_
_entity.id
_entity.type
_entity.pdbx_description
1 polymer ?
#
loop_
_entity_poly.entity_id
_entity_poly.type
_entity_poly.pdbx_seq_one_letter_code
_entity_poly.pdbx_strand_id
1 'polypeptide(L)'
;MSYFISPVAQETITKLQYLLQNTLYTYAEIVSTLDQESSKELNEELSNVGIKSQVSDPDSNVTTDKNMDSKSINMEEFIAERVERLGVLNDQIQAHVDLLPDSSITREQIESTISILDTECVKTANELELLYAEYDKIYNKLKDAINLKHS
;
A
#
# COMPACT_ATOMS: atom_id res chain seq x y z
N MET A 1 -14.72 -5.26 15.13
CA MET A 1 -13.87 -4.37 14.31
C MET A 1 -12.76 -5.20 13.70
N SER A 2 -12.92 -5.58 12.43
CA SER A 2 -11.91 -6.35 11.70
C SER A 2 -10.83 -5.39 11.22
N TYR A 3 -9.63 -5.49 11.76
CA TYR A 3 -8.46 -4.76 11.27
C TYR A 3 -7.97 -5.45 10.01
N PHE A 4 -8.34 -4.90 8.84
CA PHE A 4 -7.73 -5.29 7.58
C PHE A 4 -6.31 -4.72 7.55
N ILE A 5 -5.32 -5.59 7.71
CA ILE A 5 -3.91 -5.23 7.66
C ILE A 5 -3.56 -5.03 6.18
N SER A 6 -3.42 -3.76 5.76
CA SER A 6 -2.80 -3.40 4.48
C SER A 6 -1.45 -4.11 4.35
N PRO A 7 -1.08 -4.62 3.16
CA PRO A 7 0.23 -5.23 2.97
C PRO A 7 1.35 -4.23 3.27
N VAL A 8 2.54 -4.75 3.62
CA VAL A 8 3.79 -4.01 3.85
C VAL A 8 4.39 -3.51 2.53
N ALA A 9 3.59 -2.92 1.65
CA ALA A 9 4.11 -2.16 0.54
C ALA A 9 4.58 -0.81 1.10
N GLN A 10 5.86 -0.46 1.00
CA GLN A 10 6.33 0.86 1.45
C GLN A 10 5.91 1.97 0.48
N GLU A 11 5.66 1.64 -0.78
CA GLU A 11 5.37 2.60 -1.85
C GLU A 11 3.87 2.81 -2.07
N THR A 12 3.45 4.09 -2.17
CA THR A 12 2.06 4.51 -2.35
C THR A 12 1.41 3.88 -3.59
N ILE A 13 2.16 3.75 -4.69
CA ILE A 13 1.67 3.17 -5.94
C ILE A 13 1.36 1.68 -5.77
N THR A 14 2.24 0.91 -5.14
CA THR A 14 2.02 -0.52 -4.90
C THR A 14 0.82 -0.75 -3.98
N LYS A 15 0.64 0.08 -2.94
CA LYS A 15 -0.58 0.02 -2.11
C LYS A 15 -1.84 0.29 -2.92
N LEU A 16 -1.82 1.30 -3.79
CA LEU A 16 -2.94 1.64 -4.66
C LEU A 16 -3.28 0.48 -5.61
N GLN A 17 -2.27 -0.18 -6.18
CA GLN A 17 -2.46 -1.38 -7.00
C GLN A 17 -3.17 -2.50 -6.22
N TYR A 18 -2.74 -2.77 -4.98
CA TYR A 18 -3.41 -3.77 -4.12
C TYR A 18 -4.85 -3.38 -3.79
N LEU A 19 -5.14 -2.11 -3.51
CA LEU A 19 -6.50 -1.65 -3.20
C LEU A 19 -7.42 -1.77 -4.42
N LEU A 20 -6.93 -1.41 -5.61
CA LEU A 20 -7.67 -1.58 -6.86
C LEU A 20 -7.94 -3.06 -7.15
N GLN A 21 -6.95 -3.92 -6.92
CA GLN A 21 -7.10 -5.37 -7.10
C GLN A 21 -8.16 -5.94 -6.14
N ASN A 22 -8.13 -5.55 -4.86
CA ASN A 22 -9.14 -5.94 -3.87
C ASN A 22 -10.54 -5.43 -4.22
N THR A 23 -10.63 -4.23 -4.78
CA THR A 23 -11.89 -3.65 -5.27
C THR A 23 -12.45 -4.50 -6.41
N LEU A 24 -11.62 -4.86 -7.39
CA LEU A 24 -12.02 -5.70 -8.51
C LEU A 24 -12.50 -7.09 -8.05
N TYR A 25 -11.79 -7.73 -7.11
CA TYR A 25 -12.26 -9.01 -6.54
C TYR A 25 -13.61 -8.88 -5.86
N THR A 26 -13.79 -7.82 -5.08
CA THR A 26 -15.05 -7.60 -4.35
C THR A 26 -16.21 -7.39 -5.34
N TYR A 27 -15.97 -6.69 -6.46
CA TYR A 27 -16.93 -6.61 -7.56
C TYR A 27 -17.19 -7.98 -8.20
N ALA A 28 -16.15 -8.76 -8.49
CA ALA A 28 -16.29 -10.08 -9.09
C ALA A 28 -17.07 -11.04 -8.18
N GLU A 29 -16.88 -10.98 -6.86
CA GLU A 29 -17.65 -11.74 -5.87
C GLU A 29 -19.13 -11.36 -5.91
N ILE A 30 -19.45 -10.06 -5.94
CA ILE A 30 -20.84 -9.57 -6.01
C ILE A 30 -21.50 -10.04 -7.30
N VAL A 31 -20.85 -9.84 -8.46
CA VAL A 31 -21.37 -10.26 -9.77
C VAL A 31 -21.54 -11.77 -9.83
N SER A 32 -20.57 -12.53 -9.32
CA SER A 32 -20.63 -14.00 -9.30
C SER A 32 -21.73 -14.55 -8.40
N THR A 33 -22.15 -13.76 -7.40
CA THR A 33 -23.26 -14.12 -6.52
C THR A 33 -24.60 -13.77 -7.16
N LEU A 34 -24.66 -12.70 -7.96
CA LEU A 34 -25.86 -12.22 -8.64
C LEU A 34 -26.23 -13.00 -9.92
N ASP A 35 -25.25 -13.50 -10.68
CA ASP A 35 -25.50 -14.20 -11.94
C ASP A 35 -24.59 -15.43 -12.11
N GLN A 36 -25.15 -16.60 -11.84
CA GLN A 36 -24.44 -17.90 -11.78
C GLN A 36 -23.83 -18.34 -13.14
N GLU A 37 -24.26 -17.74 -14.25
CA GLU A 37 -23.76 -18.00 -15.60
C GLU A 37 -22.55 -17.08 -15.93
N SER A 38 -22.62 -15.79 -15.57
CA SER A 38 -21.50 -14.83 -15.67
C SER A 38 -20.33 -15.14 -14.70
N SER A 39 -20.58 -15.84 -13.59
CA SER A 39 -19.53 -16.24 -12.63
C SER A 39 -18.48 -17.18 -13.22
N LYS A 40 -18.85 -17.99 -14.23
CA LYS A 40 -17.95 -18.98 -14.82
C LYS A 40 -16.93 -18.33 -15.75
N GLU A 41 -17.36 -17.40 -16.60
CA GLU A 41 -16.49 -16.63 -17.49
C GLU A 41 -15.49 -15.76 -16.71
N LEU A 42 -15.95 -15.03 -15.69
CA LEU A 42 -15.07 -14.14 -14.90
C LEU A 42 -14.02 -14.89 -14.08
N ASN A 43 -14.37 -16.04 -13.49
CA ASN A 43 -13.40 -16.85 -12.74
C ASN A 43 -12.33 -17.47 -13.67
N GLU A 44 -12.69 -17.81 -14.90
CA GLU A 44 -11.77 -18.36 -15.89
C GLU A 44 -10.79 -17.28 -16.38
N GLU A 45 -11.25 -16.04 -16.60
CA GLU A 45 -10.40 -14.90 -16.95
C GLU A 45 -9.46 -14.49 -15.80
N LEU A 46 -9.95 -14.48 -14.55
CA LEU A 46 -9.13 -14.18 -13.37
C LEU A 46 -8.02 -15.22 -13.16
N SER A 47 -8.31 -16.50 -13.37
CA SER A 47 -7.31 -17.59 -13.29
C SER A 47 -6.18 -17.39 -14.32
N ASN A 48 -6.52 -16.95 -15.54
CA ASN A 48 -5.54 -16.72 -16.62
C ASN A 48 -4.60 -15.52 -16.36
N VAL A 49 -4.97 -14.59 -15.47
CA VAL A 49 -4.12 -13.46 -15.05
C VAL A 49 -3.16 -13.86 -13.90
N GLY A 50 -3.08 -15.14 -13.55
CA GLY A 50 -2.21 -15.64 -12.48
C GLY A 50 -2.75 -15.35 -11.07
N ILE A 51 -4.04 -15.06 -10.99
CA ILE A 51 -4.75 -14.65 -9.79
C ILE A 51 -5.49 -15.88 -9.24
N LYS A 52 -5.01 -16.44 -8.13
CA LYS A 52 -5.68 -17.57 -7.48
C LYS A 52 -6.80 -17.07 -6.57
N SER A 53 -8.04 -17.41 -6.94
CA SER A 53 -9.22 -17.31 -6.09
C SER A 53 -9.05 -18.23 -4.86
N GLN A 54 -9.29 -17.72 -3.64
CA GLN A 54 -9.47 -18.54 -2.44
C GLN A 54 -10.95 -18.94 -2.27
N VAL A 55 -11.57 -19.45 -3.33
CA VAL A 55 -12.90 -20.07 -3.23
C VAL A 55 -12.69 -21.57 -3.17
N SER A 56 -13.10 -22.17 -2.05
CA SER A 56 -13.14 -23.61 -1.86
C SER A 56 -14.23 -24.20 -2.77
N ASP A 57 -13.87 -25.18 -3.59
CA ASP A 57 -14.83 -26.00 -4.36
C ASP A 57 -15.89 -26.62 -3.43
N PRO A 58 -17.20 -26.41 -3.68
CA PRO A 58 -18.23 -27.26 -3.14
C PRO A 58 -18.72 -28.19 -4.25
N ASP A 59 -17.92 -29.19 -4.57
CA ASP A 59 -18.37 -30.33 -5.36
C ASP A 59 -19.09 -31.30 -4.41
N SER A 60 -20.41 -31.18 -4.27
CA SER A 60 -21.30 -32.26 -3.77
C SER A 60 -22.79 -31.89 -3.89
N ASN A 61 -23.40 -32.38 -4.96
CA ASN A 61 -24.72 -33.02 -5.01
C ASN A 61 -25.82 -32.42 -4.09
N VAL A 62 -26.58 -31.44 -4.57
CA VAL A 62 -27.80 -30.96 -3.89
C VAL A 62 -29.04 -31.47 -4.62
N THR A 63 -29.67 -32.46 -4.01
CA THR A 63 -31.06 -32.82 -4.23
C THR A 63 -31.95 -31.62 -3.87
N THR A 64 -32.85 -31.28 -4.78
CA THR A 64 -33.85 -30.22 -4.63
C THR A 64 -34.76 -30.47 -3.44
N ASP A 65 -34.66 -29.67 -2.37
CA ASP A 65 -35.80 -29.46 -1.48
C ASP A 65 -35.71 -28.16 -0.65
N LYS A 66 -36.71 -27.29 -0.88
CA LYS A 66 -37.36 -26.35 0.05
C LYS A 66 -36.46 -25.58 1.04
N ASN A 67 -35.82 -24.51 0.57
CA ASN A 67 -35.51 -23.34 1.40
C ASN A 67 -35.10 -22.16 0.48
N MET A 68 -36.07 -21.43 -0.09
CA MET A 68 -35.77 -20.27 -0.94
C MET A 68 -35.63 -18.97 -0.15
N ASP A 69 -36.35 -18.78 0.96
CA ASP A 69 -36.29 -17.53 1.74
C ASP A 69 -34.98 -17.37 2.53
N SER A 70 -34.46 -18.45 3.12
CA SER A 70 -33.22 -18.41 3.91
C SER A 70 -31.97 -18.25 3.05
N LYS A 71 -32.03 -18.65 1.76
CA LYS A 71 -30.95 -18.45 0.79
C LYS A 71 -30.93 -17.01 0.25
N SER A 72 -32.10 -16.40 0.09
CA SER A 72 -32.27 -14.99 -0.32
C SER A 72 -31.73 -14.02 0.74
N ILE A 73 -32.07 -14.24 2.01
CA ILE A 73 -31.63 -13.37 3.13
C ILE A 73 -30.10 -13.41 3.29
N ASN A 74 -29.50 -14.60 3.15
CA ASN A 74 -28.04 -14.77 3.22
C ASN A 74 -27.33 -14.09 2.04
N MET A 75 -27.94 -14.12 0.84
CA MET A 75 -27.40 -13.45 -0.34
C MET A 75 -27.46 -11.92 -0.24
N GLU A 76 -28.57 -11.36 0.26
CA GLU A 76 -28.70 -9.92 0.48
C GLU A 76 -27.71 -9.42 1.55
N GLU A 77 -27.55 -10.16 2.66
CA GLU A 77 -26.58 -9.85 3.71
C GLU A 77 -25.13 -9.95 3.19
N PHE A 78 -24.81 -10.99 2.41
CA PHE A 78 -23.50 -11.16 1.77
C PHE A 78 -23.18 -10.00 0.81
N ILE A 79 -24.13 -9.61 -0.05
CA ILE A 79 -23.94 -8.49 -0.97
C ILE A 79 -23.80 -7.18 -0.18
N ALA A 80 -24.60 -6.97 0.86
CA ALA A 80 -24.51 -5.78 1.70
C ALA A 80 -23.12 -5.63 2.36
N GLU A 81 -22.56 -6.72 2.91
CA GLU A 81 -21.21 -6.73 3.49
C GLU A 81 -20.15 -6.38 2.43
N ARG A 82 -20.28 -6.91 1.21
CA ARG A 82 -19.32 -6.63 0.12
C ARG A 82 -19.43 -5.20 -0.41
N VAL A 83 -20.64 -4.63 -0.45
CA VAL A 83 -20.85 -3.22 -0.78
C VAL A 83 -20.28 -2.30 0.30
N GLU A 84 -20.45 -2.64 1.59
CA GLU A 84 -19.81 -1.91 2.69
C GLU A 84 -18.27 -1.96 2.56
N ARG A 85 -17.73 -3.15 2.25
CA ARG A 85 -16.30 -3.32 1.99
C ARG A 85 -15.82 -2.47 0.81
N LEU A 86 -16.59 -2.37 -0.28
CA LEU A 86 -16.27 -1.48 -1.39
C LEU A 86 -16.23 -0.01 -0.98
N GLY A 87 -17.14 0.41 -0.08
CA GLY A 87 -17.12 1.76 0.49
C GLY A 87 -15.80 2.05 1.22
N VAL A 88 -15.38 1.13 2.10
CA VAL A 88 -14.11 1.26 2.83
C VAL A 88 -12.91 1.26 1.88
N LEU A 89 -12.91 0.39 0.86
CA LEU A 89 -11.85 0.35 -0.15
C LEU A 89 -11.77 1.65 -0.94
N ASN A 90 -12.91 2.25 -1.29
CA ASN A 90 -12.97 3.53 -1.99
C ASN A 90 -12.39 4.67 -1.14
N ASP A 91 -12.72 4.73 0.15
CA ASP A 91 -12.16 5.72 1.07
C ASP A 91 -10.64 5.58 1.19
N GLN A 92 -10.15 4.34 1.27
CA GLN A 92 -8.71 4.05 1.30
C GLN A 92 -8.01 4.40 -0.02
N ILE A 93 -8.65 4.13 -1.17
CA ILE A 93 -8.14 4.52 -2.49
C ILE A 93 -8.00 6.03 -2.57
N GLN A 94 -9.04 6.78 -2.19
CA GLN A 94 -9.01 8.24 -2.23
C GLN A 94 -7.88 8.80 -1.35
N ALA A 95 -7.76 8.30 -0.12
CA ALA A 95 -6.69 8.71 0.79
C ALA A 95 -5.28 8.43 0.23
N HIS A 96 -5.12 7.36 -0.55
CA HIS A 96 -3.84 7.04 -1.19
C HIS A 96 -3.58 7.81 -2.49
N VAL A 97 -4.63 8.18 -3.24
CA VAL A 97 -4.52 9.06 -4.41
C VAL A 97 -4.03 10.44 -3.99
N ASP A 98 -4.52 10.97 -2.86
CA ASP A 98 -4.09 12.26 -2.33
C ASP A 98 -2.61 12.28 -1.90
N LEU A 99 -2.01 11.11 -1.67
CA LEU A 99 -0.61 10.93 -1.30
C LEU A 99 0.31 10.65 -2.50
N LEU A 100 -0.23 10.60 -3.73
CA LEU A 100 0.59 10.38 -4.90
C LEU A 100 1.49 11.61 -5.18
N PRO A 101 2.73 11.39 -5.61
CA PRO A 101 3.58 12.49 -6.05
C PRO A 101 2.97 13.16 -7.28
N ASP A 102 3.26 14.45 -7.44
CA ASP A 102 2.78 15.24 -8.58
C ASP A 102 3.23 14.60 -9.90
N SER A 103 2.25 14.17 -10.70
CA SER A 103 2.49 13.52 -11.99
C SER A 103 2.78 14.52 -13.11
N SER A 104 2.64 15.83 -12.85
CA SER A 104 2.94 16.89 -13.82
C SER A 104 4.41 17.26 -13.90
N ILE A 105 5.23 16.81 -12.94
CA ILE A 105 6.68 17.07 -12.94
C ILE A 105 7.35 16.27 -14.05
N THR A 106 8.17 16.94 -14.86
CA THR A 106 8.91 16.26 -15.94
C THR A 106 10.14 15.55 -15.39
N ARG A 107 10.67 14.60 -16.15
CA ARG A 107 11.90 13.90 -15.79
C ARG A 107 13.07 14.87 -15.62
N GLU A 108 13.19 15.87 -16.49
CA GLU A 108 14.26 16.86 -16.44
C GLU A 108 14.19 17.71 -15.16
N GLN A 109 12.98 18.04 -14.70
CA GLN A 109 12.78 18.74 -13.43
C GLN A 109 13.16 17.88 -12.22
N ILE A 110 12.84 16.58 -12.26
CA ILE A 110 13.28 15.61 -11.24
C ILE A 110 14.81 15.54 -11.22
N GLU A 111 15.46 15.37 -12.37
CA GLU A 111 16.91 15.28 -12.49
C GLU A 111 17.60 16.56 -11.98
N SER A 112 17.07 17.73 -12.34
CA SER A 112 17.56 19.01 -11.82
C SER A 112 17.42 19.09 -10.30
N THR A 113 16.29 18.66 -9.75
CA THR A 113 16.04 18.68 -8.30
C THR A 113 17.00 17.75 -7.55
N ILE A 114 17.23 16.55 -8.09
CA ILE A 114 18.19 15.59 -7.55
C ILE A 114 19.60 16.17 -7.57
N SER A 115 20.02 16.81 -8.67
CA SER A 115 21.35 17.41 -8.78
C SER A 115 21.56 18.55 -7.78
N ILE A 116 20.55 19.38 -7.56
CA ILE A 116 20.60 20.45 -6.54
C ILE A 116 20.73 19.84 -5.15
N LEU A 117 19.91 18.84 -4.83
CA LEU A 117 19.92 18.16 -3.53
C LEU A 117 21.26 17.47 -3.25
N ASP A 118 21.86 16.82 -4.25
CA ASP A 118 23.18 16.18 -4.13
C ASP A 118 24.27 17.22 -3.82
N THR A 119 24.25 18.34 -4.54
CA THR A 119 25.19 19.45 -4.31
C THR A 119 25.06 20.00 -2.89
N GLU A 120 23.83 20.14 -2.39
CA GLU A 120 23.56 20.60 -1.03
C GLU A 120 24.01 19.58 0.03
N CYS A 121 23.80 18.27 -0.22
CA CYS A 121 24.30 17.20 0.64
C CYS A 121 25.83 17.24 0.76
N VAL A 122 26.54 17.36 -0.36
CA VAL A 122 28.01 17.45 -0.39
C VAL A 122 28.50 18.68 0.36
N LYS A 123 27.85 19.84 0.14
CA LYS A 123 28.19 21.07 0.85
C LYS A 123 28.02 20.92 2.36
N THR A 124 26.89 20.37 2.79
CA THR A 124 26.58 20.16 4.21
C THR A 124 27.56 19.16 4.85
N ALA A 125 27.94 18.10 4.13
CA ALA A 125 28.93 17.14 4.60
C ALA A 125 30.30 17.79 4.83
N ASN A 126 30.74 18.64 3.90
CA ASN A 126 32.00 19.38 4.04
C ASN A 126 31.97 20.38 5.21
N GLU A 127 30.86 21.10 5.38
CA GLU A 127 30.68 22.01 6.52
C GLU A 127 30.72 21.26 7.85
N LEU A 128 30.09 20.09 7.90
CA LEU A 128 30.10 19.23 9.08
C LEU A 128 31.51 18.70 9.39
N GLU A 129 32.27 18.30 8.37
CA GLU A 129 33.67 17.87 8.52
C GLU A 129 34.54 18.98 9.12
N LEU A 130 34.40 20.22 8.59
CA LEU A 130 35.11 21.38 9.11
C LEU A 130 34.75 21.68 10.57
N LEU A 131 33.46 21.59 10.91
CA LEU A 131 32.98 21.81 12.26
C LEU A 131 33.57 20.79 13.25
N TYR A 132 33.61 19.51 12.89
CA TYR A 132 34.24 18.48 13.71
C TYR A 132 35.76 18.70 13.85
N ALA A 133 36.44 19.08 12.76
CA ALA A 133 37.86 19.39 12.81
C ALA A 133 38.17 20.59 13.73
N GLU A 134 37.30 21.59 13.78
CA GLU A 134 37.43 22.72 14.70
C GLU A 134 37.13 22.32 16.15
N TYR A 135 36.08 21.54 16.37
CA TYR A 135 35.75 20.96 17.67
C TYR A 135 36.93 20.17 18.25
N ASP A 136 37.55 19.28 17.46
CA ASP A 136 38.71 18.49 17.88
C ASP A 136 39.92 19.38 18.22
N LYS A 137 40.16 20.45 17.46
CA LYS A 137 41.22 21.42 17.78
C LYS A 137 40.98 22.09 19.13
N ILE A 138 39.74 22.51 19.41
CA ILE A 138 39.37 23.15 20.68
C ILE A 138 39.50 22.15 21.82
N TYR A 139 39.00 20.93 21.64
CA TYR A 139 39.10 19.85 22.62
C TYR A 139 40.56 19.55 23.00
N ASN A 140 41.43 19.40 22.00
CA ASN A 140 42.85 19.15 22.23
C ASN A 140 43.53 20.32 22.97
N LYS A 141 43.25 21.57 22.59
CA LYS A 141 43.76 22.74 23.32
C LYS A 141 43.31 22.77 24.78
N LEU A 142 42.04 22.45 25.04
CA LEU A 142 41.51 22.41 26.40
C LEU A 142 42.17 21.29 27.22
N LYS A 143 42.33 20.11 26.61
CA LYS A 143 43.02 18.96 27.21
C LYS A 143 44.47 19.30 27.59
N ASP A 144 45.20 19.96 26.70
CA ASP A 144 46.58 20.39 26.96
C ASP A 144 46.65 21.42 28.09
N ALA A 145 45.73 22.38 28.12
CA ALA A 145 45.65 23.39 29.18
C ALA A 145 45.31 22.81 30.57
N ILE A 146 44.47 21.77 30.63
CA ILE A 146 44.16 21.06 31.87
C ILE A 146 45.39 20.26 32.34
N ASN A 147 46.05 19.55 31.43
CA ASN A 147 47.24 18.76 31.75
C ASN A 147 48.41 19.64 32.25
N LEU A 148 48.59 20.84 31.69
CA LEU A 148 49.61 21.80 32.14
C LEU A 148 49.34 22.38 33.55
N LYS A 149 48.08 22.44 33.99
CA LYS A 149 47.72 22.96 35.33
C LYS A 149 47.89 21.95 36.46
N HIS A 150 48.12 20.67 36.14
CA HIS A 150 48.27 19.58 37.10
C HIS A 150 49.69 19.00 37.15
N SER A 151 50.67 19.61 36.46
CA SER A 151 52.10 19.29 36.58
C SER A 151 52.86 20.42 37.25
#